data_AF-A0A804NDN7-F1
#
_entry.id   AF-A0A804NDN7-F1
#
_cell.length_a   1.000
_cell.length_b   1.000
_cell.length_c   1.000
_cell.angle_alpha   90.00
_cell.angle_beta   90.00
_cell.angle_gamma   90.00
#
_symmetry.space_group_name_H-M   'P 1'
#
loop_
_entity.id
_entity.type
_entity.pdbx_description
1 polymer ?
#
loop_
_entity_poly.entity_id
_entity_poly.type
_entity_poly.pdbx_seq_one_letter_code
_entity_poly.pdbx_strand_id
1 'polypeptide(L)'
;MDYSNLRRQAASMKKTLFDQGYLDEQFCQVEDLQDEASPNFAEEVVTLFFKDSARLISNAEQALEKYPKDFNRWDAYMQQLKGSCSSIGASRMKSECVSFRDYCGQGNVEGSVSLAA
;
A
#
# COMPACT_ATOMS: atom_id res chain seq x y z
N MET A 1 -6.79 -17.72 27.69
CA MET A 1 -6.12 -17.38 26.42
C MET A 1 -4.76 -16.80 26.79
N ASP A 2 -3.66 -17.38 26.32
CA ASP A 2 -2.32 -17.00 26.77
C ASP A 2 -1.79 -15.81 25.95
N TYR A 3 -1.87 -14.61 26.53
CA TYR A 3 -1.45 -13.35 25.91
C TYR A 3 0.01 -13.37 25.42
N SER A 4 0.86 -14.18 26.06
CA SER A 4 2.27 -14.32 25.65
C SER A 4 2.40 -15.02 24.30
N ASN A 5 1.54 -16.02 24.03
CA ASN A 5 1.53 -16.74 22.76
C ASN A 5 1.00 -15.85 21.63
N LEU A 6 -0.03 -15.05 21.88
CA LEU A 6 -0.57 -14.10 20.89
C LEU A 6 0.46 -13.05 20.49
N ARG A 7 1.19 -12.48 21.46
CA ARG A 7 2.27 -11.51 21.20
C ARG A 7 3.39 -12.13 20.37
N ARG A 8 3.79 -13.37 20.68
CA ARG A 8 4.81 -14.09 19.90
C ARG A 8 4.34 -14.36 18.48
N GLN A 9 3.08 -14.76 18.30
CA GLN A 9 2.49 -14.99 16.99
C GLN A 9 2.46 -13.70 16.15
N ALA A 10 1.99 -12.59 16.73
CA ALA A 10 1.98 -11.28 16.05
C ALA A 10 3.39 -10.84 15.64
N ALA A 11 4.38 -10.98 16.53
CA ALA A 11 5.77 -10.66 16.21
C ALA A 11 6.34 -11.53 15.08
N SER A 12 6.02 -12.83 15.08
CA SER A 12 6.42 -13.75 14.01
C SER A 12 5.75 -13.40 12.68
N MET A 13 4.47 -13.05 12.68
CA MET A 13 3.76 -12.62 11.47
C MET A 13 4.36 -11.34 10.90
N LYS A 14 4.62 -10.34 11.76
CA LYS A 14 5.29 -9.10 11.36
C LYS A 14 6.65 -9.39 10.73
N LYS A 15 7.49 -10.20 11.38
CA LYS A 15 8.79 -10.59 10.85
C LYS A 15 8.68 -11.22 9.45
N THR A 16 7.73 -12.13 9.24
CA THR A 16 7.50 -12.74 7.92
C THR A 16 7.15 -11.70 6.86
N LEU A 17 6.34 -10.68 7.19
CA LEU A 17 5.99 -9.61 6.25
C LEU A 17 7.20 -8.76 5.85
N PHE A 18 8.11 -8.48 6.79
CA PHE A 18 9.38 -7.81 6.50
C PHE A 18 10.33 -8.69 5.68
N ASP A 19 10.51 -9.95 6.07
CA ASP A 19 11.41 -10.89 5.39
C ASP A 19 10.95 -11.14 3.93
N GLN A 20 9.65 -11.03 3.64
CA GLN A 20 9.06 -11.12 2.29
C GLN A 20 9.00 -9.77 1.55
N GLY A 21 9.43 -8.67 2.17
CA GLY A 21 9.47 -7.34 1.56
C GLY A 21 8.11 -6.64 1.44
N TYR A 22 7.06 -7.11 2.12
CA TYR A 22 5.77 -6.41 2.14
C TYR A 22 5.84 -5.11 2.94
N LEU A 23 6.61 -5.12 4.03
CA LEU A 23 6.80 -3.97 4.92
C LEU A 23 8.24 -3.48 4.89
N ASP A 24 8.43 -2.16 5.05
CA ASP A 24 9.73 -1.53 5.28
C ASP A 24 9.78 -0.80 6.65
N GLU A 25 10.92 -0.19 6.96
CA GLU A 25 11.20 0.46 8.25
C GLU A 25 10.18 1.55 8.62
N GLN A 26 9.47 2.13 7.65
CA GLN A 26 8.42 3.10 7.94
C GLN A 26 7.29 2.50 8.78
N PHE A 27 7.00 1.20 8.63
CA PHE A 27 5.99 0.54 9.46
C PHE A 27 6.41 0.53 10.94
N CYS A 28 7.70 0.33 11.24
CA CYS A 28 8.21 0.44 12.61
C CYS A 28 8.05 1.86 13.15
N GLN A 29 8.30 2.87 12.32
CA GLN A 29 8.11 4.27 12.73
C GLN A 29 6.64 4.58 13.05
N VAL A 30 5.70 3.97 12.34
CA VAL A 30 4.26 4.07 12.66
C VAL A 30 3.94 3.40 14.00
N GLU A 31 4.54 2.24 14.29
CA GLU A 31 4.41 1.59 15.60
C GLU A 31 5.01 2.44 16.74
N ASP A 32 6.17 3.08 16.51
CA ASP A 32 6.87 3.91 17.50
C ASP A 32 6.11 5.20 17.88
N LEU A 33 5.17 5.64 17.05
CA LEU A 33 4.29 6.78 17.34
C LEU A 33 3.15 6.43 18.29
N GLN A 34 2.92 5.14 18.55
CA GLN A 34 1.87 4.68 19.47
C GLN A 34 2.31 4.85 20.93
N ASP A 35 1.50 5.54 21.73
CA ASP A 35 1.78 5.81 23.14
C ASP A 35 0.56 5.56 24.06
N GLU A 36 0.68 5.87 25.35
CA GLU A 36 -0.42 5.69 26.31
C GLU A 36 -1.63 6.59 26.03
N ALA A 37 -1.43 7.74 25.37
CA ALA A 37 -2.50 8.66 24.99
C ALA A 37 -3.22 8.21 23.70
N SER A 38 -2.54 7.41 22.87
CA SER A 38 -3.01 6.93 21.57
C SER A 38 -2.73 5.43 21.37
N PRO A 39 -3.28 4.55 22.22
CA PRO A 39 -2.89 3.13 22.26
C PRO A 39 -3.23 2.31 21.01
N ASN A 40 -4.03 2.86 20.09
CA ASN A 40 -4.45 2.21 18.84
C ASN A 40 -3.93 2.92 17.59
N PHE A 41 -2.99 3.86 17.71
CA PHE A 41 -2.53 4.69 16.60
C PHE A 41 -2.14 3.88 15.36
N ALA A 42 -1.36 2.82 15.52
CA ALA A 42 -0.92 2.00 14.39
C ALA A 42 -2.10 1.29 13.70
N GLU A 43 -3.08 0.80 14.47
CA GLU A 43 -4.30 0.19 13.94
C GLU A 43 -5.15 1.21 13.16
N GLU A 44 -5.32 2.41 13.70
CA GLU A 44 -6.09 3.48 13.06
C GLU A 44 -5.46 3.92 11.73
N VAL A 45 -4.13 4.09 11.70
CA VAL A 45 -3.38 4.43 10.49
C VAL A 45 -3.51 3.34 9.43
N VAL A 46 -3.36 2.07 9.81
CA VAL A 46 -3.51 0.93 8.89
C VAL A 46 -4.94 0.80 8.37
N THR A 47 -5.94 1.04 9.24
CA THR A 47 -7.36 1.03 8.85
C THR A 47 -7.68 2.14 7.84
N LEU A 48 -7.15 3.34 8.07
CA LEU A 48 -7.30 4.45 7.13
C LEU A 48 -6.63 4.12 5.79
N PHE A 49 -5.42 3.55 5.82
CA PHE A 49 -4.74 3.09 4.61
C PHE A 49 -5.59 2.11 3.80
N PHE A 50 -6.21 1.10 4.43
CA PHE A 50 -7.06 0.16 3.70
C PHE A 50 -8.26 0.83 3.05
N LYS A 51 -8.91 1.77 3.74
CA LYS A 51 -10.05 2.52 3.19
C LYS A 51 -9.65 3.38 1.99
N ASP A 52 -8.53 4.09 2.11
CA ASP A 52 -8.07 4.99 1.05
C ASP A 52 -7.51 4.23 -0.15
N SER A 53 -6.72 3.18 0.08
CA SER A 53 -6.17 2.35 -0.99
C SER A 53 -7.28 1.63 -1.78
N ALA A 54 -8.27 1.04 -1.12
CA ALA A 54 -9.40 0.39 -1.80
C ALA A 54 -10.17 1.38 -2.70
N ARG A 55 -10.40 2.60 -2.21
CA ARG A 55 -11.03 3.68 -3.00
C ARG A 55 -10.17 4.09 -4.19
N LEU A 56 -8.85 4.23 -4.01
CA LEU A 56 -7.91 4.60 -5.08
C LEU A 56 -7.81 3.53 -6.16
N ILE A 57 -7.72 2.25 -5.77
CA ILE A 57 -7.69 1.11 -6.69
C ILE A 57 -8.98 1.08 -7.51
N SER A 58 -10.15 1.14 -6.87
CA SER A 58 -11.43 1.13 -7.58
C SER A 58 -11.58 2.29 -8.58
N ASN A 59 -11.08 3.48 -8.22
CA ASN A 59 -11.07 4.62 -9.14
C ASN A 59 -10.10 4.42 -10.32
N ALA A 60 -8.95 3.79 -10.08
CA ALA A 60 -7.99 3.48 -11.13
C ALA A 60 -8.54 2.45 -12.12
N GLU A 61 -9.17 1.38 -11.62
CA GLU A 61 -9.86 0.36 -12.43
C GLU A 61 -10.94 0.99 -13.32
N GLN A 62 -11.82 1.81 -12.75
CA GLN A 62 -12.84 2.52 -13.52
C GLN A 62 -12.24 3.48 -14.57
N ALA A 63 -11.10 4.11 -14.26
CA ALA A 63 -10.43 5.00 -15.19
C ALA A 63 -9.75 4.25 -16.35
N LEU A 64 -9.24 3.04 -16.10
CA LEU A 64 -8.69 2.15 -17.13
C LEU A 64 -9.78 1.79 -18.16
N GLU A 65 -10.99 1.48 -17.69
CA GLU A 65 -12.12 1.15 -18.55
C GLU A 65 -12.69 2.37 -19.30
N LYS A 66 -12.92 3.47 -18.59
CA LYS A 66 -13.63 4.64 -19.14
C LYS A 66 -12.76 5.53 -20.03
N TYR A 67 -11.46 5.59 -19.76
CA TYR A 67 -10.53 6.48 -20.45
C TYR A 67 -9.32 5.67 -20.95
N PRO A 68 -9.51 4.81 -21.96
CA PRO A 68 -8.42 3.99 -22.47
C PRO A 68 -7.29 4.89 -22.99
N LYS A 69 -6.05 4.60 -22.54
CA LYS A 69 -4.81 5.32 -22.88
C LYS A 69 -4.67 6.71 -22.27
N ASP A 70 -5.47 7.07 -21.26
CA ASP A 70 -5.23 8.29 -20.47
C ASP A 70 -4.14 8.04 -19.41
N PHE A 71 -2.90 7.86 -19.87
CA PHE A 71 -1.76 7.53 -19.01
C PHE A 71 -1.47 8.58 -17.94
N ASN A 72 -1.75 9.86 -18.22
CA ASN A 72 -1.60 10.92 -17.24
C ASN A 72 -2.56 10.74 -16.06
N ARG A 73 -3.82 10.37 -16.37
CA ARG A 73 -4.82 10.10 -15.34
C ARG A 73 -4.49 8.84 -14.54
N TRP A 74 -4.01 7.80 -15.20
CA TRP A 74 -3.61 6.57 -14.52
C TRP A 74 -2.38 6.80 -13.61
N ASP A 75 -1.37 7.52 -14.10
CA ASP A 75 -0.20 7.92 -13.31
C ASP A 75 -0.62 8.71 -12.06
N ALA A 76 -1.58 9.62 -12.19
CA ALA A 76 -2.07 10.41 -11.07
C ALA A 76 -2.70 9.55 -9.95
N TYR A 77 -3.46 8.51 -10.29
CA TYR A 77 -3.99 7.57 -9.28
C TYR A 77 -2.87 6.76 -8.61
N MET A 78 -1.92 6.26 -9.40
CA MET A 78 -0.80 5.50 -8.86
C MET A 78 0.15 6.34 -8.02
N GLN A 79 0.33 7.62 -8.36
CA GLN A 79 1.11 8.56 -7.55
C GLN A 79 0.46 8.78 -6.19
N GLN A 80 -0.87 8.88 -6.11
CA GLN A 80 -1.59 8.97 -4.84
C GLN A 80 -1.47 7.67 -4.04
N LEU A 81 -1.67 6.52 -4.68
CA LEU A 81 -1.57 5.21 -4.04
C LEU A 81 -0.15 4.96 -3.50
N LYS A 82 0.88 5.27 -4.30
CA LYS A 82 2.29 5.24 -3.88
C LYS A 82 2.53 6.08 -2.62
N GLY A 83 1.96 7.29 -2.56
CA GLY A 83 2.05 8.16 -1.39
C GLY A 83 1.47 7.50 -0.14
N SER A 84 0.27 6.92 -0.27
CA SER A 84 -0.40 6.18 0.81
C SER A 84 0.38 4.93 1.24
N CYS A 85 0.96 4.17 0.30
CA CYS A 85 1.83 3.04 0.64
C CYS A 85 3.10 3.50 1.36
N SER A 86 3.66 4.64 0.95
CA SER A 86 4.86 5.20 1.57
C SER A 86 4.61 5.67 3.00
N SER A 87 3.40 6.13 3.35
CA SER A 87 3.13 6.61 4.71
C SER A 87 3.04 5.50 5.76
N ILE A 88 2.77 4.26 5.36
CA ILE A 88 2.64 3.11 6.28
C ILE A 88 3.75 2.05 6.12
N GLY A 89 4.68 2.28 5.20
CA GLY A 89 5.72 1.30 4.88
C GLY A 89 5.26 0.08 4.09
N ALA A 90 4.18 0.18 3.30
CA ALA A 90 3.72 -0.90 2.41
C ALA A 90 4.62 -1.01 1.16
N SER A 91 5.85 -1.47 1.38
CA SER A 91 6.98 -1.41 0.44
C SER A 91 6.73 -2.11 -0.89
N ARG A 92 6.17 -3.33 -0.85
CA ARG A 92 5.87 -4.08 -2.08
C ARG A 92 4.86 -3.35 -2.94
N MET A 93 3.75 -2.91 -2.34
CA MET A 93 2.69 -2.20 -3.07
C MET A 93 3.16 -0.84 -3.61
N LYS A 94 4.01 -0.14 -2.85
CA LYS A 94 4.72 1.07 -3.31
C LYS A 94 5.54 0.80 -4.57
N SER A 95 6.25 -0.33 -4.60
CA SER A 95 7.06 -0.74 -5.75
C SER A 95 6.21 -1.06 -6.98
N GLU A 96 5.08 -1.74 -6.80
CA GLU A 96 4.12 -1.98 -7.90
C GLU A 96 3.56 -0.66 -8.46
N CYS A 97 3.27 0.31 -7.61
CA CYS A 97 2.86 1.65 -8.06
C CYS A 97 3.97 2.34 -8.88
N VAL A 98 5.25 2.14 -8.54
CA VAL A 98 6.37 2.69 -9.33
C VAL A 98 6.43 2.04 -10.71
N SER A 99 6.39 0.71 -10.77
CA SER A 99 6.39 -0.05 -12.03
C SER A 99 5.24 0.35 -12.94
N PHE A 100 4.04 0.52 -12.39
CA PHE A 100 2.87 0.98 -13.14
C PHE A 100 3.11 2.35 -13.78
N ARG A 101 3.66 3.29 -13.01
CA ARG A 101 3.94 4.64 -13.49
C ARG A 101 4.99 4.64 -14.59
N ASP A 102 5.98 3.75 -14.52
CA ASP A 102 6.95 3.56 -15.59
C ASP A 102 6.29 3.07 -16.88
N TYR A 103 5.29 2.19 -16.80
CA TYR A 103 4.48 1.78 -17.96
C TYR A 103 3.65 2.93 -18.54
N CYS A 104 3.09 3.78 -17.69
CA CYS A 104 2.39 4.99 -18.12
C CYS A 104 3.32 5.93 -18.89
N GLY A 105 4.53 6.17 -18.38
CA GLY A 105 5.54 7.00 -19.04
C GLY A 105 5.99 6.45 -20.40
N GLN A 106 5.93 5.13 -20.60
CA GLN A 106 6.25 4.47 -21.87
C GLN A 106 5.06 4.37 -22.83
N GLY A 107 3.85 4.74 -22.40
CA GLY A 107 2.63 4.51 -23.17
C GLY A 107 2.30 3.02 -23.35
N ASN A 108 2.78 2.15 -22.45
CA ASN A 108 2.58 0.71 -22.53
C ASN A 108 1.24 0.32 -21.88
N VAL A 109 0.21 0.16 -22.73
CA VAL A 109 -1.14 -0.24 -22.30
C VAL A 109 -1.13 -1.61 -21.65
N GLU A 110 -0.42 -2.58 -22.22
CA GLU A 110 -0.42 -3.97 -21.74
C GLU A 110 0.22 -4.07 -20.36
N GLY A 111 1.36 -3.40 -20.13
CA GLY A 111 1.99 -3.29 -18.81
C GLY A 111 1.14 -2.55 -17.78
N SER A 112 0.39 -1.52 -18.22
CA SER A 112 -0.52 -0.76 -17.35
C SER A 112 -1.79 -1.54 -16.99
N VAL A 113 -2.24 -2.47 -17.84
CA VAL A 113 -3.47 -3.26 -17.60
C VAL A 113 -3.16 -4.60 -16.91
N SER A 114 -1.94 -5.13 -17.04
CA SER A 114 -1.52 -6.40 -16.44
C SER A 114 -1.46 -6.41 -14.91
N LEU A 115 -1.44 -5.23 -14.27
CA LEU A 115 -1.44 -5.07 -12.81
C LEU A 115 -2.83 -5.11 -12.17
N ALA A 116 -3.90 -5.17 -12.99
CA ALA A 116 -5.29 -5.25 -12.55
C ALA A 116 -5.88 -6.68 -12.60
N ALA A 117 -5.07 -7.70 -12.95
CA ALA A 117 -5.45 -9.11 -13.03
C ALA A 117 -4.72 -9.95 -11.97
#